data_AF-A0A2S6SG20-F1
#
_entry.id   AF-A0A2S6SG20-F1
#
_cell.length_a   1.000
_cell.length_b   1.000
_cell.length_c   1.000
_cell.angle_alpha   90.00
_cell.angle_beta   90.00
_cell.angle_gamma   90.00
#
_symmetry.space_group_name_H-M   'P 1'
#
loop_
_entity.id
_entity.type
_entity.pdbx_description
1 polymer ?
#
loop_
_entity_poly.entity_id
_entity_poly.type
_entity_poly.pdbx_seq_one_letter_code
_entity_poly.pdbx_strand_id
1 'polypeptide(L)'
;MLFSKYLNSFVYFNLLLIFFFSLSVNKIESFTILNLLSYSIFHFIVIYLSLYYHRNILYFIFFLFGLSMDLLFMNSIGPHLLVFMILLFSIKRIKKYINNFESTKIYFIILLIQIIILFLEMIISHYFYQYYFDHILYSKLLLISLFISYPLLLIFSKIDEN
;
A
#
# COMPACT_ATOMS: atom_id res chain seq x y z
N MET A 1 -27.05 2.08 -0.72
CA MET A 1 -26.83 2.00 -2.18
C MET A 1 -27.12 3.35 -2.87
N LEU A 2 -26.61 4.48 -2.35
CA LEU A 2 -26.88 5.84 -2.87
C LEU A 2 -25.59 6.65 -3.12
N PHE A 3 -24.50 6.34 -2.42
CA PHE A 3 -23.21 7.02 -2.59
C PHE A 3 -22.39 6.53 -3.80
N SER A 4 -22.55 5.27 -4.23
CA SER A 4 -21.76 4.69 -5.33
C SER A 4 -22.03 5.36 -6.68
N LYS A 5 -23.16 6.05 -6.82
CA LYS A 5 -23.54 6.74 -8.06
C LYS A 5 -22.80 8.07 -8.29
N TYR A 6 -22.11 8.60 -7.26
CA TYR A 6 -21.55 9.96 -7.28
C TYR A 6 -20.03 10.00 -7.11
N LEU A 7 -19.41 8.94 -6.58
CA LEU A 7 -17.97 8.88 -6.37
C LEU A 7 -17.36 7.87 -7.33
N ASN A 8 -16.54 8.34 -8.26
CA ASN A 8 -15.73 7.47 -9.10
C ASN A 8 -14.79 6.61 -8.21
N SER A 9 -14.52 5.38 -8.61
CA SER A 9 -13.63 4.41 -7.96
C SER A 9 -12.32 5.02 -7.46
N PHE A 10 -11.73 5.99 -8.19
CA PHE A 10 -10.56 6.74 -7.71
C PHE A 10 -10.77 7.40 -6.34
N VAL A 11 -11.91 8.06 -6.12
CA VAL A 11 -12.22 8.72 -4.84
C VAL A 11 -12.47 7.67 -3.76
N TYR A 12 -13.17 6.58 -4.09
CA TYR A 12 -13.38 5.46 -3.16
C TYR A 12 -12.08 4.89 -2.63
N PHE A 13 -11.10 4.61 -3.50
CA PHE A 13 -9.80 4.10 -3.07
C PHE A 13 -9.04 5.09 -2.20
N ASN A 14 -9.12 6.40 -2.47
CA ASN A 14 -8.50 7.39 -1.60
C ASN A 14 -9.18 7.48 -0.22
N LEU A 15 -10.50 7.31 -0.14
CA LEU A 15 -11.21 7.21 1.15
C LEU A 15 -10.80 5.96 1.93
N LEU A 16 -10.69 4.82 1.26
CA LEU A 16 -10.17 3.59 1.87
C LEU A 16 -8.72 3.76 2.34
N LEU A 17 -7.90 4.46 1.55
CA LEU A 17 -6.51 4.76 1.88
C LEU A 17 -6.41 5.55 3.20
N ILE A 18 -7.23 6.61 3.35
CA ILE A 18 -7.31 7.39 4.60
C ILE A 18 -7.75 6.52 5.77
N PHE A 19 -8.79 5.71 5.56
CA PHE A 19 -9.33 4.84 6.61
C PHE A 19 -8.29 3.83 7.11
N PHE A 20 -7.66 3.07 6.21
CA PHE A 20 -6.66 2.06 6.60
C PHE A 20 -5.35 2.67 7.09
N PHE A 21 -4.98 3.86 6.61
CA PHE A 21 -3.90 4.64 7.22
C PHE A 21 -4.20 4.97 8.69
N SER A 22 -5.40 5.49 8.99
CA SER A 22 -5.76 5.85 10.36
C SER A 22 -5.73 4.65 11.31
N LEU A 23 -6.17 3.48 10.83
CA LEU A 23 -6.12 2.23 11.60
C LEU A 23 -4.70 1.67 11.75
N SER A 24 -3.82 1.87 10.76
CA SER A 24 -2.45 1.39 10.86
C SER A 24 -1.65 2.20 11.87
N VAL A 25 -1.79 3.53 11.90
CA VAL A 25 -1.02 4.42 12.78
C VAL A 25 -1.56 4.50 14.21
N ASN A 26 -2.86 4.32 14.41
CA ASN A 26 -3.43 4.19 15.75
C ASN A 26 -3.06 2.81 16.30
N LYS A 27 -1.91 2.71 16.98
CA LYS A 27 -1.43 1.49 17.64
C LYS A 27 -2.38 1.07 18.77
N ILE A 28 -3.51 0.46 18.43
CA ILE A 28 -4.41 -0.12 19.42
C ILE A 28 -3.74 -1.39 19.95
N GLU A 29 -3.12 -1.31 21.12
CA GLU A 29 -2.29 -2.38 21.69
C GLU A 29 -3.04 -3.71 21.81
N SER A 30 -4.34 -3.66 22.11
CA SER A 30 -5.21 -4.85 22.20
C SER A 30 -5.52 -5.52 20.86
N PHE A 31 -5.27 -4.86 19.72
CA PHE A 31 -5.61 -5.36 18.39
C PHE A 31 -4.42 -5.33 17.42
N THR A 32 -3.28 -5.88 17.84
CA THR A 32 -2.05 -5.96 17.00
C THR A 32 -2.30 -6.56 15.61
N ILE A 33 -3.12 -7.61 15.52
CA ILE A 33 -3.47 -8.24 14.23
C ILE A 33 -4.24 -7.27 13.32
N LEU A 34 -5.16 -6.47 13.87
CA LEU A 34 -5.91 -5.48 13.11
C LEU A 34 -4.98 -4.39 12.56
N ASN A 35 -3.99 -3.97 13.35
CA ASN A 35 -3.01 -2.97 12.92
C ASN A 35 -2.17 -3.50 11.75
N LEU A 36 -1.71 -4.76 11.83
CA LEU A 36 -0.95 -5.41 10.75
C LEU A 36 -1.79 -5.65 9.50
N LEU A 37 -3.04 -6.06 9.67
CA LEU A 37 -4.01 -6.18 8.57
C LEU A 37 -4.22 -4.83 7.89
N SER A 38 -4.47 -3.78 8.67
CA SER A 38 -4.70 -2.43 8.15
C SER A 38 -3.48 -1.89 7.43
N TYR A 39 -2.28 -2.13 7.97
CA TYR A 39 -1.01 -1.80 7.33
C TYR A 39 -0.85 -2.53 5.98
N SER A 40 -1.13 -3.83 5.93
CA SER A 40 -1.03 -4.61 4.69
C SER A 40 -2.04 -4.14 3.64
N ILE A 41 -3.31 -3.93 4.02
CA ILE A 41 -4.36 -3.43 3.13
C ILE A 41 -4.02 -2.03 2.61
N PHE A 42 -3.51 -1.15 3.46
CA PHE A 42 -3.07 0.19 3.06
C PHE A 42 -2.06 0.12 1.91
N HIS A 43 -1.04 -0.74 2.01
CA HIS A 43 -0.06 -0.92 0.93
C HIS A 43 -0.67 -1.50 -0.35
N PHE A 44 -1.59 -2.44 -0.24
CA PHE A 44 -2.31 -2.93 -1.42
C PHE A 44 -3.09 -1.81 -2.12
N ILE A 45 -3.72 -0.90 -1.38
CA ILE A 45 -4.42 0.26 -1.97
C ILE A 45 -3.42 1.20 -2.66
N VAL A 46 -2.27 1.46 -2.04
CA VAL A 46 -1.17 2.25 -2.64
C VAL A 46 -0.72 1.65 -3.98
N ILE A 47 -0.49 0.34 -4.02
CA ILE A 47 -0.09 -0.39 -5.24
C ILE A 47 -1.20 -0.32 -6.29
N TYR A 48 -2.44 -0.58 -5.89
CA TYR A 48 -3.59 -0.61 -6.78
C TYR A 48 -3.84 0.75 -7.43
N LEU A 49 -3.85 1.83 -6.64
CA LEU A 49 -3.93 3.20 -7.13
C LEU A 49 -2.78 3.53 -8.08
N SER A 50 -1.55 3.08 -7.77
CA SER A 50 -0.38 3.30 -8.63
C SER A 50 -0.53 2.65 -10.00
N LEU A 51 -1.02 1.41 -10.05
CA LEU A 51 -1.15 0.64 -11.28
C LEU A 51 -2.33 1.13 -12.13
N TYR A 52 -3.53 1.11 -11.54
CA TYR A 52 -4.78 1.33 -12.29
C TYR A 52 -5.12 2.81 -12.42
N TYR A 53 -4.96 3.58 -11.36
CA TYR A 53 -5.40 4.97 -11.29
C TYR A 53 -4.27 6.01 -11.30
N HIS A 54 -3.14 5.66 -11.95
CA HIS A 54 -1.97 6.54 -12.02
C HIS A 54 -2.31 7.96 -12.50
N ARG A 55 -2.10 8.97 -11.64
CA ARG A 55 -2.30 10.40 -11.91
C ARG A 55 -1.21 11.21 -11.20
N ASN A 56 -0.86 12.38 -11.73
CA ASN A 56 0.18 13.24 -11.11
C ASN A 56 -0.15 13.61 -9.66
N ILE A 57 -1.44 13.77 -9.31
CA ILE A 57 -1.87 14.06 -7.94
C ILE A 57 -1.48 12.97 -6.92
N LEU A 58 -1.31 11.71 -7.36
CA LEU A 58 -0.88 10.62 -6.48
C LEU A 58 0.53 10.83 -5.92
N TYR A 59 1.41 11.54 -6.63
CA TYR A 59 2.72 11.90 -6.08
C TYR A 59 2.56 12.76 -4.82
N PHE A 60 1.67 13.75 -4.86
CA PHE A 60 1.41 14.60 -3.69
C PHE A 60 0.71 13.82 -2.57
N ILE A 61 -0.31 13.01 -2.91
CA ILE A 61 -1.04 12.22 -1.92
C ILE A 61 -0.10 11.22 -1.21
N PHE A 62 0.69 10.47 -1.96
CA PHE A 62 1.61 9.48 -1.38
C PHE A 62 2.80 10.14 -0.69
N PHE A 63 3.21 11.33 -1.12
CA PHE A 63 4.18 12.13 -0.38
C PHE A 63 3.66 12.42 1.03
N LEU A 64 2.42 12.90 1.16
CA LEU A 64 1.82 13.19 2.47
C LEU A 64 1.67 11.94 3.32
N PHE A 65 1.19 10.83 2.74
CA PHE A 65 1.07 9.58 3.49
C PHE A 65 2.43 9.03 3.92
N GLY A 66 3.41 8.95 3.02
CA GLY A 66 4.75 8.47 3.34
C GLY A 66 5.41 9.30 4.44
N LEU A 67 5.34 10.64 4.32
CA LEU A 67 5.84 11.56 5.35
C LEU A 67 5.13 11.33 6.70
N SER A 68 3.80 11.18 6.67
CA SER A 68 3.03 10.97 7.90
C SER A 68 3.35 9.62 8.56
N MET A 69 3.51 8.56 7.77
CA MET A 69 3.93 7.23 8.25
C MET A 69 5.31 7.30 8.91
N ASP A 70 6.27 7.94 8.26
CA ASP A 70 7.63 8.09 8.79
C ASP A 70 7.63 8.82 10.14
N LEU A 71 6.90 9.95 10.23
CA LEU A 71 6.80 10.73 11.46
C LEU A 71 6.09 9.96 12.59
N LEU A 72 4.99 9.27 12.30
CA LEU A 72 4.18 8.60 13.31
C LEU A 72 4.76 7.27 13.79
N PHE A 73 5.41 6.50 12.90
CA PHE A 73 5.99 5.20 13.27
C PHE A 73 7.41 5.28 13.78
N MET A 74 8.23 6.12 13.14
CA MET A 74 9.68 6.13 13.33
C MET A 74 10.18 7.46 13.90
N ASN A 75 9.37 8.53 13.91
CA ASN A 75 9.86 9.86 14.27
C ASN A 75 11.12 10.26 13.45
N SER A 76 11.14 9.81 12.19
CA SER A 76 12.17 10.12 11.20
C SER A 76 11.47 10.44 9.86
N ILE A 77 12.22 10.82 8.83
CA ILE A 77 11.65 11.14 7.50
C ILE A 77 12.44 10.38 6.45
N GLY A 78 11.83 9.45 5.74
CA GLY A 78 12.52 8.76 4.66
C GLY A 78 11.91 7.44 4.26
N PRO A 79 11.83 6.42 5.15
CA PRO A 79 11.64 5.05 4.71
C PRO A 79 10.40 4.80 3.86
N HIS A 80 9.21 5.13 4.36
CA HIS A 80 7.96 4.97 3.62
C HIS A 80 7.87 5.98 2.48
N LEU A 81 8.26 7.24 2.73
CA LEU A 81 8.24 8.30 1.72
C LEU A 81 9.04 7.93 0.47
N LEU A 82 10.29 7.50 0.65
CA LEU A 82 11.18 7.12 -0.43
C LEU A 82 10.61 5.92 -1.18
N VAL A 83 10.12 4.90 -0.47
CA VAL A 83 9.53 3.71 -1.10
C VAL A 83 8.32 4.07 -1.94
N PHE A 84 7.43 4.95 -1.48
CA PHE A 84 6.27 5.35 -2.27
C PHE A 84 6.64 6.20 -3.50
N MET A 85 7.65 7.07 -3.37
CA MET A 85 8.14 7.84 -4.52
C MET A 85 8.81 6.94 -5.56
N ILE A 86 9.63 5.98 -5.11
CA ILE A 86 10.27 4.97 -5.97
C ILE A 86 9.22 4.10 -6.65
N LEU A 87 8.18 3.68 -5.92
CA LEU A 87 7.06 2.91 -6.47
C LEU A 87 6.38 3.67 -7.62
N LEU A 88 5.91 4.89 -7.38
CA LEU A 88 5.21 5.68 -8.41
C LEU A 88 6.08 5.91 -9.64
N PHE A 89 7.36 6.26 -9.42
CA PHE A 89 8.32 6.41 -10.51
C PHE A 89 8.49 5.11 -11.32
N SER A 90 8.64 3.98 -10.64
CA SER A 90 8.83 2.66 -11.26
C SER A 90 7.60 2.22 -12.04
N ILE A 91 6.41 2.35 -11.45
CA ILE A 91 5.14 2.02 -12.10
C ILE A 91 4.93 2.87 -13.36
N LYS A 92 5.22 4.18 -13.30
CA LYS A 92 5.11 5.05 -14.48
C LYS A 92 5.94 4.54 -15.66
N ARG A 93 7.11 3.95 -15.41
CA ARG A 93 7.99 3.40 -16.45
C ARG A 93 7.50 2.05 -16.98
N ILE A 94 6.97 1.20 -16.10
CA ILE A 94 6.65 -0.20 -16.43
C ILE A 94 5.19 -0.37 -16.88
N LYS A 95 4.30 0.59 -16.59
CA LYS A 95 2.85 0.52 -16.88
C LYS A 95 2.53 0.11 -18.32
N LYS A 96 3.28 0.60 -19.31
CA LYS A 96 3.08 0.25 -20.72
C LYS A 96 3.24 -1.25 -21.02
N TYR A 97 4.03 -1.97 -20.23
CA TYR A 97 4.24 -3.41 -20.37
C TYR A 97 3.17 -4.23 -19.64
N ILE A 98 2.66 -3.71 -18.52
CA ILE A 98 1.69 -4.41 -17.65
C ILE A 98 0.29 -4.43 -18.29
N ASN A 99 -0.06 -3.43 -19.09
CA ASN A 99 -1.41 -3.31 -19.69
C ASN A 99 -1.83 -4.51 -20.56
N ASN A 100 -0.88 -5.30 -21.06
CA ASN A 100 -1.16 -6.45 -21.93
C ASN A 100 -1.19 -7.78 -21.16
N PHE A 101 -1.06 -7.75 -19.83
CA PHE A 101 -1.00 -8.96 -19.03
C PHE A 101 -2.41 -9.46 -18.67
N GLU A 102 -2.54 -10.78 -18.61
CA GLU A 102 -3.73 -11.43 -18.08
C GLU A 102 -3.90 -11.13 -16.58
N SER A 103 -5.14 -11.20 -16.10
CA SER A 103 -5.50 -10.88 -14.70
C SER A 103 -4.69 -11.68 -13.68
N THR A 104 -4.40 -12.96 -13.96
CA THR A 104 -3.57 -13.82 -13.10
C THR A 104 -2.13 -13.32 -12.98
N LYS A 105 -1.54 -12.85 -14.09
CA LYS A 105 -0.19 -12.27 -14.10
C LYS A 105 -0.16 -10.95 -13.33
N ILE A 106 -1.18 -10.11 -13.48
CA ILE A 106 -1.28 -8.85 -12.73
C ILE A 106 -1.43 -9.12 -11.23
N TYR A 107 -2.23 -10.11 -10.83
CA TYR A 107 -2.35 -10.55 -9.44
C TYR A 107 -0.98 -10.88 -8.82
N PHE A 108 -0.18 -11.71 -9.50
CA PHE A 108 1.16 -12.06 -9.02
C PHE A 108 2.11 -10.85 -8.98
N ILE A 109 1.99 -9.91 -9.91
CA ILE A 109 2.76 -8.66 -9.89
C ILE A 109 2.41 -7.79 -8.69
N ILE A 110 1.12 -7.64 -8.38
CA ILE A 110 0.68 -6.87 -7.20
C ILE A 110 1.25 -7.49 -5.93
N LEU A 111 1.18 -8.82 -5.80
CA LEU A 111 1.78 -9.54 -4.68
C LEU A 111 3.30 -9.36 -4.61
N LEU A 112 3.99 -9.46 -5.74
CA LEU A 112 5.44 -9.26 -5.79
C LEU A 112 5.83 -7.85 -5.37
N ILE A 113 5.10 -6.82 -5.87
CA ILE A 113 5.33 -5.43 -5.49
C ILE A 113 5.09 -5.23 -3.98
N GLN A 114 4.04 -5.83 -3.42
CA GLN A 114 3.77 -5.77 -1.98
C GLN A 114 4.96 -6.29 -1.17
N ILE A 115 5.52 -7.45 -1.54
CA ILE A 115 6.69 -8.02 -0.87
C ILE A 115 7.89 -7.08 -1.00
N ILE A 116 8.14 -6.54 -2.20
CA ILE A 116 9.27 -5.65 -2.46
C ILE A 116 9.16 -4.35 -1.65
N ILE A 117 7.97 -3.73 -1.57
CA ILE A 117 7.74 -2.50 -0.81
C ILE A 117 8.07 -2.73 0.67
N LEU A 118 7.47 -3.76 1.28
CA LEU A 118 7.70 -4.07 2.70
C LEU A 118 9.18 -4.33 2.99
N PHE A 119 9.87 -5.02 2.09
CA PHE A 119 11.29 -5.30 2.20
C PHE A 119 12.15 -4.03 2.08
N LEU A 120 11.85 -3.16 1.12
CA LEU A 120 12.57 -1.90 0.92
C LEU A 120 12.38 -0.95 2.11
N GLU A 121 11.18 -0.86 2.67
CA GLU A 121 10.92 -0.05 3.86
C GLU A 121 11.83 -0.46 5.01
N MET A 122 11.95 -1.76 5.28
CA MET A 122 12.83 -2.28 6.32
C MET A 122 14.31 -2.02 6.04
N ILE A 123 14.78 -2.26 4.81
CA ILE A 123 16.18 -2.01 4.44
C ILE A 123 16.53 -0.54 4.59
N ILE A 124 15.67 0.35 4.07
CA ILE A 124 15.91 1.79 4.12
C ILE A 124 15.88 2.27 5.57
N SER A 125 14.93 1.77 6.38
CA SER A 125 14.88 2.07 7.82
C SER A 125 16.14 1.63 8.54
N HIS A 126 16.63 0.42 8.26
CA HIS A 126 17.85 -0.11 8.85
C HIS A 126 19.08 0.69 8.43
N TYR A 127 19.23 0.99 7.13
CA TYR A 127 20.41 1.65 6.61
C TYR A 127 20.53 3.12 7.05
N PHE A 128 19.42 3.87 7.02
CA PHE A 128 19.44 5.30 7.34
C PHE A 128 19.32 5.61 8.83
N TYR A 129 18.63 4.76 9.60
CA TYR A 129 18.29 5.05 11.00
C TYR A 129 18.70 3.95 11.97
N GLN A 130 19.39 2.91 11.50
CA GLN A 130 19.82 1.78 12.33
C GLN A 130 18.67 1.08 13.06
N TYR A 131 17.44 1.16 12.53
CA TYR A 131 16.32 0.39 13.07
C TYR A 131 16.62 -1.11 13.01
N TYR A 132 16.30 -1.81 14.09
CA TYR A 132 16.47 -3.26 14.14
C TYR A 132 15.57 -3.95 13.12
N PHE A 133 16.13 -4.93 12.40
CA PHE A 133 15.38 -5.74 11.47
C PHE A 133 14.54 -6.78 12.24
N ASP A 134 13.27 -6.47 12.48
CA ASP A 134 12.35 -7.41 13.11
C ASP A 134 11.84 -8.46 12.10
N HIS A 135 12.57 -9.58 12.01
CA HIS A 135 12.24 -10.72 11.16
C HIS A 135 10.87 -11.34 11.49
N ILE A 136 10.42 -11.28 12.74
CA ILE A 136 9.15 -11.87 13.19
C ILE A 136 7.99 -11.01 12.69
N LEU A 137 8.08 -9.69 12.89
CA LEU A 137 7.10 -8.74 12.38
C LEU A 137 6.98 -8.83 10.85
N TYR A 138 8.11 -8.88 10.16
CA TYR A 138 8.14 -9.01 8.71
C TYR A 138 7.46 -10.29 8.22
N SER A 139 7.79 -11.44 8.83
CA SER A 139 7.17 -12.72 8.47
C SER A 139 5.66 -12.70 8.69
N LYS A 140 5.18 -12.06 9.77
CA LYS A 140 3.74 -11.87 10.02
C LYS A 140 3.09 -11.01 8.93
N LEU A 141 3.72 -9.90 8.54
CA LEU A 141 3.21 -9.03 7.48
C LEU A 141 3.16 -9.74 6.12
N LEU A 142 4.17 -10.56 5.79
CA LEU A 142 4.17 -11.37 4.57
C LEU A 142 3.04 -12.39 4.56
N LEU A 143 2.87 -13.15 5.64
CA LEU A 143 1.80 -14.13 5.76
C LEU A 143 0.43 -13.47 5.64
N ILE A 144 0.20 -12.38 6.38
CA ILE A 144 -1.04 -11.60 6.29
C ILE A 144 -1.28 -11.14 4.85
N SER A 145 -0.27 -10.55 4.21
CA SER A 145 -0.38 -10.05 2.84
C SER A 145 -0.76 -11.16 1.85
N LEU A 146 -0.18 -12.35 1.98
CA LEU A 146 -0.53 -13.51 1.15
C LEU A 146 -1.99 -13.93 1.36
N PHE A 147 -2.43 -14.08 2.61
CA PHE A 147 -3.80 -14.52 2.92
C PHE A 147 -4.86 -13.53 2.47
N ILE A 148 -4.63 -12.23 2.64
CA ILE A 148 -5.65 -11.21 2.31
C ILE A 148 -5.66 -10.80 0.85
N SER A 149 -4.57 -11.03 0.11
CA SER A 149 -4.40 -10.51 -1.25
C SER A 149 -5.56 -10.87 -2.20
N TYR A 150 -5.93 -12.15 -2.25
CA TYR A 150 -7.00 -12.63 -3.13
C TYR A 150 -8.38 -12.06 -2.78
N PRO A 151 -8.91 -12.20 -1.54
CA PRO A 151 -10.21 -11.63 -1.21
C PRO A 151 -10.22 -10.10 -1.33
N LEU A 152 -9.11 -9.42 -1.04
CA LEU A 152 -9.01 -7.97 -1.18
C LEU A 152 -9.11 -7.53 -2.64
N LEU A 153 -8.45 -8.22 -3.56
CA LEU A 153 -8.50 -7.89 -4.99
C LEU A 153 -9.89 -8.15 -5.61
N LEU A 154 -10.65 -9.12 -5.09
CA LEU A 154 -12.06 -9.29 -5.46
C LEU A 154 -12.93 -8.12 -4.97
N ILE A 155 -12.66 -7.59 -3.79
CA ILE A 155 -13.35 -6.38 -3.30
C ILE A 155 -13.00 -5.20 -4.20
N PHE A 156 -11.73 -5.04 -4.58
CA PHE A 156 -11.28 -3.95 -5.45
C PHE A 156 -11.94 -4.02 -6.83
N SER A 157 -11.99 -5.19 -7.46
CA SER A 157 -12.69 -5.35 -8.74
C SER A 157 -14.17 -4.98 -8.63
N LYS A 158 -14.81 -5.26 -7.49
CA LYS A 158 -16.21 -4.87 -7.29
C LYS A 158 -16.40 -3.36 -7.11
N ILE A 159 -15.41 -2.65 -6.59
CA ILE A 159 -15.41 -1.18 -6.52
C ILE A 159 -15.25 -0.58 -7.92
N ASP A 160 -14.44 -1.20 -8.78
CA ASP A 160 -14.23 -0.76 -10.17
C ASP A 160 -15.46 -0.95 -11.07
N GLU A 161 -16.34 -1.90 -10.77
CA GLU A 161 -17.59 -2.13 -11.51
C GLU A 161 -18.69 -1.08 -11.24
N ASN A 162 -18.56 -0.27 -10.18
CA ASN A 162 -19.55 0.75 -9.79
C ASN A 162 -19.27 2.11 -10.42
#